data_AF-A0A383AIG0-F1
#
_entry.id   AF-A0A383AIG0-F1
#
_cell.length_a   1.000
_cell.length_b   1.000
_cell.length_c   1.000
_cell.angle_alpha   90.00
_cell.angle_beta   90.00
_cell.angle_gamma   90.00
#
_symmetry.space_group_name_H-M   'P 1'
#
loop_
_entity.id
_entity.type
_entity.pdbx_description
1 polymer ?
#
loop_
_entity_poly.entity_id
_entity_poly.type
_entity_poly.pdbx_seq_one_letter_code
_entity_poly.pdbx_strand_id
1 'polypeptide(L)'
;MSHVYQSHLTVVIGNPNKEMQTVIAQEAKDQGGMEEDVWFDYVREQFKAGTTQLAPNYMSHIDFMLSTMLGEDVRVARPFNGFTPRDGRFFPVIIFYEDYIQDLEGVPISITRFTEKMIEILREYFQKVIKAEWVTMSSTINTDQIFNK
;
A
#
# COMPACT_ATOMS: atom_id res chain seq x y z
N MET A 1 -13.89 17.08 0.72
CA MET A 1 -13.55 17.37 -0.70
C MET A 1 -13.27 16.03 -1.36
N SER A 2 -13.83 15.77 -2.54
CA SER A 2 -13.87 14.43 -3.15
C SER A 2 -12.47 13.97 -3.59
N HIS A 3 -11.98 12.90 -2.98
CA HIS A 3 -10.70 12.21 -3.27
C HIS A 3 -10.62 11.54 -4.65
N VAL A 4 -11.58 11.78 -5.55
CA VAL A 4 -11.84 10.90 -6.70
C VAL A 4 -10.82 11.07 -7.84
N TYR A 5 -9.98 12.11 -7.79
CA TYR A 5 -9.04 12.45 -8.87
C TYR A 5 -7.65 12.83 -8.37
N GLN A 6 -7.12 12.19 -7.34
CA GLN A 6 -5.72 12.44 -6.93
C GLN A 6 -4.79 11.46 -7.63
N SER A 7 -3.60 11.90 -8.02
CA SER A 7 -2.52 10.99 -8.43
C SER A 7 -2.21 10.05 -7.26
N HIS A 8 -2.02 8.76 -7.53
CA HIS A 8 -1.80 7.77 -6.47
C HIS A 8 -1.10 6.51 -6.97
N LEU A 9 -0.55 5.76 -6.02
CA LEU A 9 -0.12 4.37 -6.22
C LEU A 9 -1.19 3.44 -5.66
N THR A 10 -1.63 2.49 -6.47
CA THR A 10 -2.57 1.43 -6.08
C THR A 10 -1.81 0.12 -5.93
N VAL A 11 -1.97 -0.54 -4.79
CA VAL A 11 -1.47 -1.88 -4.50
C VAL A 11 -2.68 -2.81 -4.35
N VAL A 12 -2.80 -3.81 -5.21
CA VAL A 12 -3.82 -4.86 -5.11
C VAL A 12 -3.14 -6.15 -4.68
N ILE A 13 -3.72 -6.80 -3.68
CA ILE A 13 -3.11 -7.95 -3.02
C ILE A 13 -3.93 -9.19 -3.30
N GLY A 14 -3.27 -10.21 -3.82
CA GLY A 14 -3.88 -11.49 -4.13
C GLY A 14 -4.21 -12.32 -2.90
N ASN A 15 -4.46 -13.61 -3.14
CA ASN A 15 -4.65 -14.59 -2.08
C ASN A 15 -3.38 -14.70 -1.21
N PRO A 16 -3.49 -15.15 0.04
CA PRO A 16 -2.32 -15.56 0.80
C PRO A 16 -1.58 -16.69 0.07
N ASN A 17 -0.26 -16.74 0.19
CA ASN A 17 0.51 -17.87 -0.28
C ASN A 17 0.21 -19.13 0.56
N LYS A 18 0.72 -20.30 0.14
CA LYS A 18 0.40 -21.58 0.79
C LYS A 18 0.69 -21.60 2.31
N GLU A 19 1.78 -20.98 2.74
CA GLU A 19 2.15 -20.93 4.16
C GLU A 19 1.18 -20.05 4.94
N MET A 20 0.93 -18.85 4.44
CA MET A 20 0.02 -17.89 5.09
C MET A 20 -1.42 -18.37 5.06
N GLN A 21 -1.87 -19.04 3.99
CA GLN A 21 -3.20 -19.63 3.88
C GLN A 21 -3.50 -20.61 5.01
N THR A 22 -2.47 -21.36 5.47
CA THR A 22 -2.61 -22.28 6.61
C THR A 22 -2.87 -21.52 7.92
N VAL A 23 -2.19 -20.39 8.11
CA VAL A 23 -2.38 -19.50 9.27
C VAL A 23 -3.76 -18.87 9.26
N ILE A 24 -4.17 -18.31 8.11
CA ILE A 24 -5.48 -17.68 7.94
C ILE A 24 -6.62 -18.67 8.18
N ALA A 25 -6.54 -19.89 7.64
CA ALA A 25 -7.55 -20.92 7.84
C ALA A 25 -7.69 -21.33 9.33
N GLN A 26 -6.57 -21.44 10.04
CA GLN A 26 -6.57 -21.77 11.46
C GLN A 26 -7.17 -20.63 12.30
N GLU A 27 -6.77 -19.38 12.04
CA GLU A 27 -7.29 -18.21 12.75
C GLU A 27 -8.80 -18.01 12.50
N ALA A 28 -9.26 -18.17 11.25
CA ALA A 28 -10.68 -18.10 10.92
C ALA A 28 -11.50 -19.16 11.66
N LYS A 29 -10.96 -20.37 11.79
CA LYS A 29 -11.57 -21.46 12.57
C LYS A 29 -11.63 -21.11 14.07
N ASP A 30 -10.56 -20.56 14.63
CA ASP A 30 -10.47 -20.22 16.05
C ASP A 30 -11.39 -19.05 16.42
N GLN A 31 -11.56 -18.08 15.51
CA GLN A 31 -12.46 -16.94 15.67
C GLN A 31 -13.91 -17.22 15.26
N GLY A 32 -14.18 -18.35 14.58
CA GLY A 32 -15.50 -18.67 14.01
C GLY A 32 -15.92 -17.73 12.87
N GLY A 33 -14.95 -17.18 12.13
CA GLY A 33 -15.16 -16.20 11.05
C GLY A 33 -14.84 -16.74 9.65
N MET A 34 -14.88 -15.86 8.65
CA MET A 34 -14.51 -16.18 7.27
C MET A 34 -13.02 -15.95 7.05
N GLU A 35 -12.36 -16.85 6.30
CA GLU A 35 -10.94 -16.69 5.94
C GLU A 35 -10.66 -15.37 5.19
N GLU A 36 -11.63 -14.89 4.39
CA GLU A 36 -11.52 -13.62 3.67
C GLU A 36 -11.40 -12.42 4.63
N ASP A 37 -12.23 -12.39 5.69
CA ASP A 37 -12.20 -11.31 6.68
C ASP A 37 -10.86 -11.29 7.43
N VAL A 38 -10.39 -12.47 7.84
CA VAL A 38 -9.09 -12.63 8.51
C VAL A 38 -7.94 -12.21 7.59
N TRP A 39 -7.99 -12.57 6.31
CA TRP A 39 -7.00 -12.14 5.33
C TRP A 39 -6.98 -10.62 5.16
N PHE A 40 -8.15 -10.00 5.07
CA PHE A 40 -8.27 -8.56 4.88
C PHE A 40 -7.75 -7.79 6.10
N ASP A 41 -8.12 -8.23 7.30
CA ASP A 41 -7.63 -7.64 8.55
C ASP A 41 -6.11 -7.80 8.69
N TYR A 42 -5.57 -8.97 8.35
CA TYR A 42 -4.12 -9.21 8.32
C TYR A 42 -3.42 -8.21 7.41
N VAL A 43 -3.87 -8.07 6.15
CA VAL A 43 -3.27 -7.13 5.19
C VAL A 43 -3.36 -5.69 5.70
N ARG A 44 -4.52 -5.27 6.24
CA ARG A 44 -4.70 -3.93 6.79
C ARG A 44 -3.70 -3.65 7.91
N GLU A 45 -3.53 -4.58 8.85
CA GLU A 45 -2.60 -4.39 9.97
C GLU A 45 -1.13 -4.37 9.51
N GLN A 46 -0.76 -5.13 8.47
CA GLN A 46 0.59 -5.04 7.88
C GLN A 46 0.91 -3.64 7.35
N PHE A 47 -0.01 -3.01 6.60
CA PHE A 47 0.21 -1.65 6.10
C PHE A 47 0.16 -0.61 7.20
N LYS A 48 -0.77 -0.74 8.14
CA LYS A 48 -0.85 0.14 9.30
C LYS A 48 0.47 0.11 10.08
N ALA A 49 1.01 -1.07 10.38
CA ALA A 49 2.31 -1.23 11.02
C ALA A 49 3.44 -0.67 10.14
N GLY A 50 3.42 -0.95 8.83
CA GLY A 50 4.40 -0.48 7.86
C GLY A 50 4.45 1.04 7.68
N THR A 51 3.36 1.75 7.99
CA THR A 51 3.26 3.23 7.96
C THR A 51 3.21 3.88 9.35
N THR A 52 3.34 3.10 10.43
CA THR A 52 3.28 3.67 11.77
C THR A 52 4.54 4.48 12.04
N GLN A 53 4.36 5.78 12.29
CA GLN A 53 5.42 6.69 12.70
C GLN A 53 5.36 6.85 14.23
N LEU A 54 6.39 6.39 14.94
CA LEU A 54 6.49 6.56 16.39
C LEU A 54 7.45 7.71 16.71
N ALA A 55 7.01 8.62 17.58
CA ALA A 55 7.82 9.72 18.08
C ALA A 55 9.09 9.20 18.79
N PRO A 56 10.20 9.97 18.79
CA PRO A 56 10.32 11.35 18.32
C PRO A 56 10.78 11.51 16.87
N ASN A 57 11.36 10.49 16.22
CA ASN A 57 11.97 10.59 14.87
C ASN A 57 11.99 9.26 14.09
N TYR A 58 11.13 8.29 14.38
CA TYR A 58 11.20 7.01 13.65
C TYR A 58 10.43 7.09 12.33
N MET A 59 11.20 7.05 11.23
CA MET A 59 10.70 6.72 9.90
C MET A 59 10.07 5.33 9.93
N SER A 60 8.89 5.20 9.33
CA SER A 60 8.30 3.89 9.10
C SER A 60 9.16 3.08 8.11
N HIS A 61 8.98 1.75 8.04
CA HIS A 61 9.72 0.94 7.05
C HIS A 61 9.42 1.38 5.61
N ILE A 62 8.18 1.81 5.36
CA ILE A 62 7.79 2.34 4.04
C ILE A 62 8.46 3.70 3.80
N ASP A 63 8.53 4.58 4.80
CA ASP A 63 9.25 5.87 4.71
C ASP A 63 10.71 5.64 4.31
N PHE A 64 11.41 4.75 5.01
CA PHE A 64 12.81 4.45 4.74
C PHE A 64 13.03 3.91 3.32
N MET A 65 12.17 2.98 2.90
CA MET A 65 12.23 2.39 1.56
C MET A 65 12.01 3.45 0.47
N LEU A 66 10.98 4.28 0.59
CA LEU A 66 10.71 5.33 -0.39
C LEU A 66 11.82 6.38 -0.40
N SER A 67 12.33 6.76 0.77
CA SER A 67 13.43 7.72 0.88
C SER A 67 14.70 7.22 0.20
N THR A 68 15.02 5.94 0.39
CA THR A 68 16.15 5.29 -0.26
C THR A 68 15.99 5.26 -1.78
N MET A 69 14.79 4.98 -2.28
CA MET A 69 14.52 4.94 -3.72
C MET A 69 14.58 6.33 -4.36
N LEU A 70 14.02 7.34 -3.69
CA LEU A 70 13.88 8.70 -4.23
C LEU A 70 15.11 9.59 -3.98
N GLY A 71 15.99 9.20 -3.04
CA GLY A 71 17.19 9.95 -2.70
C GLY A 71 16.92 11.21 -1.86
N GLU A 72 15.78 11.27 -1.19
CA GLU A 72 15.35 12.38 -0.32
C GLU A 72 14.57 11.82 0.87
N ASP A 73 14.40 12.60 1.94
CA ASP A 73 13.63 12.15 3.10
C ASP A 73 12.12 12.23 2.82
N VAL A 74 11.45 11.08 2.90
CA VAL A 74 10.03 10.89 2.58
C VAL A 74 9.26 10.42 3.81
N ARG A 75 8.05 10.95 3.97
CA ARG A 75 7.05 10.51 4.95
C ARG A 75 5.77 10.09 4.23
N VAL A 76 5.29 8.90 4.57
CA VAL A 76 4.03 8.37 4.10
C VAL A 76 3.02 8.34 5.23
N ALA A 77 1.89 9.00 5.03
CA ALA A 77 0.79 9.01 5.99
C ALA A 77 -0.42 8.22 5.46
N ARG A 78 -1.14 7.58 6.38
CA ARG A 78 -2.55 7.15 6.23
C ARG A 78 -2.88 6.56 4.84
N PRO A 79 -2.32 5.39 4.48
CA PRO A 79 -2.76 4.70 3.27
C PRO A 79 -4.26 4.42 3.37
N PHE A 80 -4.98 4.60 2.27
CA PHE A 80 -6.37 4.16 2.19
C PHE A 80 -6.41 2.65 2.01
N ASN A 81 -7.29 1.98 2.76
CA ASN A 81 -7.48 0.54 2.70
C ASN A 81 -8.92 0.28 2.25
N GLY A 82 -9.08 -0.55 1.22
CA GLY A 82 -10.37 -0.93 0.68
C GLY A 82 -10.33 -2.32 0.03
N PHE A 83 -11.31 -2.58 -0.82
CA PHE A 83 -11.42 -3.84 -1.56
C PHE A 83 -11.80 -3.57 -3.02
N THR A 84 -11.37 -4.46 -3.91
CA THR A 84 -11.76 -4.43 -5.32
C THR A 84 -12.33 -5.79 -5.75
N PRO A 85 -13.47 -5.83 -6.47
CA PRO A 85 -13.97 -7.06 -7.06
C PRO A 85 -13.16 -7.41 -8.31
N ARG A 86 -12.73 -8.66 -8.42
CA ARG A 86 -12.12 -9.22 -9.63
C ARG A 86 -12.51 -10.68 -9.75
N ASP A 87 -13.09 -11.06 -10.90
CA ASP A 87 -13.48 -12.43 -11.23
C ASP A 87 -14.36 -13.11 -10.15
N GLY A 88 -15.28 -12.34 -9.55
CA GLY A 88 -16.20 -12.82 -8.52
C GLY A 88 -15.60 -12.95 -7.11
N ARG A 89 -14.36 -12.48 -6.90
CA ARG A 89 -13.70 -12.43 -5.59
C ARG A 89 -13.38 -10.98 -5.20
N PHE A 90 -13.21 -10.74 -3.91
CA PHE A 90 -12.76 -9.45 -3.39
C PHE A 90 -11.29 -9.54 -2.96
N PHE A 91 -10.52 -8.52 -3.32
CA PHE A 91 -9.10 -8.44 -2.98
C PHE A 91 -8.80 -7.16 -2.20
N PRO A 92 -7.92 -7.19 -1.18
CA PRO A 92 -7.46 -5.99 -0.50
C PRO A 92 -6.81 -5.03 -1.48
N VAL A 93 -7.14 -3.75 -1.32
CA VAL A 93 -6.53 -2.64 -2.06
C VAL A 93 -6.00 -1.62 -1.09
N ILE A 94 -4.76 -1.21 -1.32
CA ILE A 94 -4.09 -0.15 -0.58
C ILE A 94 -3.75 0.97 -1.55
N ILE A 95 -4.12 2.20 -1.19
CA ILE A 95 -3.87 3.37 -2.04
C ILE A 95 -3.01 4.37 -1.26
N PHE A 96 -1.87 4.72 -1.85
CA PHE A 96 -1.02 5.82 -1.40
C PHE A 96 -1.28 7.03 -2.30
N TYR A 97 -2.04 8.00 -1.79
CA TYR A 97 -2.27 9.25 -2.52
C TYR A 97 -1.04 10.14 -2.47
N GLU A 98 -0.77 10.84 -3.57
CA GLU A 98 0.34 11.79 -3.71
C GLU A 98 0.42 12.78 -2.54
N ASP A 99 -0.73 13.35 -2.15
CA ASP A 99 -0.84 14.30 -1.03
C ASP A 99 -0.34 13.76 0.31
N TYR A 100 -0.28 12.44 0.49
CA TYR A 100 0.18 11.80 1.72
C TYR A 100 1.55 11.15 1.59
N ILE A 101 2.23 11.33 0.45
CA ILE A 101 3.64 11.01 0.26
C ILE A 101 4.36 12.35 0.20
N GLN A 102 4.98 12.77 1.30
CA GLN A 102 5.51 14.12 1.46
C GLN A 102 6.97 14.11 1.83
N ASP A 103 7.68 15.20 1.55
CA ASP A 103 8.98 15.44 2.16
C ASP A 103 8.85 15.89 3.64
N LEU A 104 9.97 16.21 4.28
CA LEU A 104 9.98 16.68 5.67
C LEU A 104 9.35 18.08 5.87
N GLU A 105 9.21 18.86 4.80
CA GLU A 105 8.56 20.18 4.83
C GLU A 105 7.03 20.07 4.58
N GLY A 106 6.54 18.87 4.26
CA GLY A 106 5.13 18.60 3.98
C GLY A 106 4.76 18.82 2.51
N VAL A 107 5.73 18.94 1.61
CA VAL A 107 5.49 19.09 0.17
C VAL A 107 5.22 17.72 -0.45
N PRO A 108 4.10 17.52 -1.18
CA PRO A 108 3.81 16.27 -1.86
C PRO A 108 4.87 15.89 -2.91
N ILE A 109 5.26 14.62 -2.91
CA ILE A 109 6.18 14.04 -3.88
C ILE A 109 5.36 13.47 -5.03
N SER A 110 5.57 14.03 -6.23
CA SER A 110 4.79 13.61 -7.39
C SER A 110 4.94 12.12 -7.69
N ILE A 111 3.82 11.44 -7.97
CA ILE A 111 3.78 10.03 -8.39
C ILE A 111 4.59 9.81 -9.67
N THR A 112 4.74 10.84 -10.50
CA THR A 112 5.57 10.79 -11.72
C THR A 112 7.05 10.50 -11.46
N ARG A 113 7.53 10.71 -10.22
CA ARG A 113 8.91 10.39 -9.81
C ARG A 113 9.13 8.89 -9.58
N PHE A 114 8.07 8.11 -9.43
CA PHE A 114 8.14 6.66 -9.23
C PHE A 114 8.30 5.97 -10.59
N THR A 115 9.54 5.59 -10.90
CA THR A 115 9.86 4.84 -12.11
C THR A 115 9.24 3.43 -12.09
N GLU A 116 9.05 2.82 -13.25
CA GLU A 116 8.58 1.43 -13.36
C GLU A 116 9.44 0.46 -12.54
N LYS A 117 10.76 0.67 -12.52
CA LYS A 117 11.70 -0.12 -11.72
C LYS A 117 11.44 0.03 -10.21
N MET A 118 11.14 1.23 -9.73
CA MET A 118 10.79 1.44 -8.32
C MET A 118 9.47 0.74 -7.98
N ILE A 119 8.47 0.85 -8.85
CA ILE A 119 7.18 0.17 -8.70
C ILE A 119 7.37 -1.35 -8.63
N GLU A 120 8.25 -1.91 -9.45
CA GLU A 120 8.57 -3.34 -9.42
C GLU A 120 9.22 -3.77 -8.09
N ILE A 121 10.20 -3.01 -7.59
CA ILE A 121 10.83 -3.31 -6.29
C ILE A 121 9.80 -3.22 -5.15
N LEU A 122 8.93 -2.21 -5.17
CA LEU A 122 7.85 -2.05 -4.19
C LEU A 122 6.87 -3.22 -4.23
N ARG A 123 6.48 -3.66 -5.44
CA ARG A 123 5.63 -4.83 -5.65
C ARG A 123 6.25 -6.09 -5.03
N GLU A 124 7.52 -6.37 -5.33
CA GLU A 124 8.24 -7.53 -4.80
C GLU A 124 8.37 -7.49 -3.28
N TYR A 125 8.68 -6.31 -2.73
CA TYR A 125 8.73 -6.09 -1.30
C TYR A 125 7.40 -6.42 -0.63
N PHE A 126 6.29 -5.83 -1.10
CA PHE A 126 4.98 -6.07 -0.53
C PHE A 126 4.55 -7.53 -0.65
N GLN A 127 4.78 -8.17 -1.80
CA GLN A 127 4.45 -9.59 -1.98
C GLN A 127 5.17 -10.46 -0.94
N LYS A 128 6.46 -10.17 -0.68
CA LYS A 128 7.26 -10.91 0.30
C LYS A 128 6.82 -10.66 1.74
N VAL A 129 6.64 -9.40 2.13
CA VAL A 129 6.30 -9.03 3.52
C VAL A 129 4.90 -9.54 3.89
N ILE A 130 3.96 -9.41 2.96
CA ILE A 130 2.56 -9.77 3.18
C ILE A 130 2.36 -11.28 3.02
N LYS A 131 3.30 -11.97 2.37
CA LYS A 131 3.21 -13.39 2.02
C LYS A 131 1.99 -13.68 1.14
N ALA A 132 1.75 -12.83 0.16
CA ALA A 132 0.72 -13.02 -0.84
C ALA A 132 1.26 -13.86 -2.02
N GLU A 133 0.37 -14.60 -2.68
CA GLU A 133 0.69 -15.35 -3.90
C GLU A 133 1.16 -14.40 -5.02
N TRP A 134 0.50 -13.24 -5.13
CA TRP A 134 0.86 -12.17 -6.05
C TRP A 134 0.46 -10.81 -5.47
N VAL A 135 1.15 -9.76 -5.93
CA VAL A 135 0.80 -8.36 -5.71
C VAL A 135 0.89 -7.65 -7.05
N THR A 136 -0.08 -6.80 -7.35
CA THR A 136 0.01 -5.89 -8.50
C THR A 136 0.06 -4.46 -8.00
N MET A 137 0.92 -3.65 -8.60
CA MET A 137 1.07 -2.25 -8.25
C MET A 137 1.01 -1.40 -9.52
N SER A 138 0.28 -0.29 -9.46
CA SER A 138 0.10 0.63 -10.59
C SER A 138 0.08 2.07 -10.11
N SER A 139 0.53 2.99 -10.96
CA SER A 139 0.40 4.44 -10.76
C SER A 139 -0.77 4.98 -11.56
N THR A 140 -1.59 5.82 -10.93
CA THR A 140 -2.60 6.64 -11.59
C THR A 140 -2.15 8.10 -11.53
N ILE A 141 -2.15 8.78 -12.67
CA ILE A 141 -1.79 10.21 -12.76
C ILE A 141 -3.05 10.99 -13.12
N ASN A 142 -3.45 11.95 -12.27
CA ASN A 142 -4.46 12.91 -12.68
C ASN A 142 -3.80 14.02 -13.53
N THR A 143 -4.28 14.18 -14.76
CA THR A 143 -3.76 15.15 -15.71
C THR A 143 -4.38 16.55 -15.57
N ASP A 144 -5.48 16.71 -14.82
CA ASP A 144 -6.11 18.03 -14.60
C ASP A 144 -5.22 19.01 -13.85
N GLN A 145 -4.26 18.51 -13.06
CA GLN A 145 -3.25 19.33 -12.38
C GLN A 145 -2.05 19.69 -13.29
N ILE A 146 -1.89 19.00 -14.42
CA ILE A 146 -0.76 19.20 -15.35
C ILE A 146 -1.08 20.32 -16.35
N PHE A 147 -2.34 20.47 -16.75
CA PHE A 147 -2.77 21.42 -17.78
C PHE A 147 -3.30 22.76 -17.25
N ASN A 148 -3.29 22.98 -15.94
CA ASN A 148 -3.76 24.21 -15.29
C ASN A 148 -2.64 25.07 -14.66
N LYS A 149 -1.40 24.97 -15.17
CA LYS A 149 -0.29 25.86 -14.81
C LYS A 149 -0.02 26.90 -15.89
#